data_AF-A0A940VXF7-F1
#
_entry.id   AF-A0A940VXF7-F1
#
_cell.length_a   1.000
_cell.length_b   1.000
_cell.length_c   1.000
_cell.angle_alpha   90.00
_cell.angle_beta   90.00
_cell.angle_gamma   90.00
#
_symmetry.space_group_name_H-M   'P 1'
#
loop_
_entity.id
_entity.type
_entity.pdbx_description
1 polymer ?
#
loop_
_entity_poly.entity_id
_entity_poly.type
_entity_poly.pdbx_seq_one_letter_code
_entity_poly.pdbx_strand_id
1 'polypeptide(L)'
;MIQVRTFTTTLQIFHTKKELDELDRAVNDFLASEKITSVVSVSDAVTTGPKGEAIGVIRVVAYEAPAAWREEYHERIDRRIQEWGDEIEKLRGKAETLGAGARVKLQVQIDELKALQATARKKLTRMRKTGGEAWGDLHAGAEQALEELRKAYESAASKLKK
;
A
#
# COMPACT_ATOMS: atom_id res chain seq x y z
N MET A 1 -16.39 55.21 -9.01
CA MET A 1 -15.11 54.63 -9.48
C MET A 1 -15.45 53.34 -10.22
N ILE A 2 -15.13 53.22 -11.51
CA ILE A 2 -15.48 52.04 -12.31
C ILE A 2 -14.33 51.04 -12.23
N GLN A 3 -14.65 49.79 -11.90
CA GLN A 3 -13.70 48.68 -11.85
C GLN A 3 -13.98 47.75 -13.02
N VAL A 4 -12.95 47.46 -13.82
CA VAL A 4 -13.03 46.50 -14.93
C VAL A 4 -12.24 45.25 -14.52
N ARG A 5 -12.85 44.07 -14.66
CA ARG A 5 -12.18 42.77 -14.58
C ARG A 5 -12.41 42.01 -15.87
N THR A 6 -11.35 41.46 -16.41
CA THR A 6 -11.39 40.62 -17.62
C THR A 6 -11.25 39.17 -17.22
N PHE A 7 -12.04 38.32 -17.88
CA PHE A 7 -11.97 36.86 -17.77
C PHE A 7 -11.72 36.32 -19.18
N THR A 8 -10.85 35.34 -19.32
CA THR A 8 -10.53 34.69 -20.59
C THR A 8 -10.57 33.19 -20.42
N THR A 9 -10.88 32.48 -21.50
CA THR A 9 -10.67 31.03 -21.58
C THR A 9 -9.23 30.73 -22.01
N THR A 10 -8.76 29.51 -21.77
CA THR A 10 -7.41 29.08 -22.18
C THR A 10 -7.30 29.13 -23.71
N LEU A 11 -6.33 29.88 -24.23
CA LEU A 11 -6.03 29.87 -25.67
C LEU A 11 -5.37 28.55 -26.06
N GLN A 12 -5.74 28.01 -27.21
CA GLN A 12 -5.24 26.73 -27.72
C GLN A 12 -3.70 26.67 -27.78
N ILE A 13 -3.04 27.78 -28.13
CA ILE A 13 -1.56 27.86 -28.19
C ILE A 13 -0.88 27.62 -26.83
N PHE A 14 -1.59 27.84 -25.73
CA PHE A 14 -1.08 27.61 -24.36
C PHE A 14 -1.56 26.29 -23.76
N HIS A 15 -2.36 25.51 -24.48
CA HIS A 15 -2.95 24.28 -23.95
C HIS A 15 -1.87 23.28 -23.56
N THR A 16 -0.95 22.96 -24.47
CA THR A 16 0.17 22.04 -24.22
C THR A 16 1.09 22.55 -23.10
N LYS A 17 1.36 23.85 -23.05
CA LYS A 17 2.15 24.42 -21.95
C LYS A 17 1.46 24.19 -20.60
N LYS A 18 0.15 24.43 -20.53
CA LYS A 18 -0.62 24.25 -19.31
C LYS A 18 -0.67 22.78 -18.90
N GLU A 19 -0.84 21.86 -19.84
CA GLU A 19 -0.79 20.42 -19.58
C GLU A 19 0.57 19.97 -19.03
N LEU A 20 1.67 20.51 -19.58
CA LEU A 20 3.02 20.25 -19.05
C LEU A 20 3.20 20.84 -17.64
N ASP A 21 2.75 22.08 -17.41
CA ASP A 21 2.82 22.71 -16.09
C ASP A 21 1.96 21.94 -15.05
N GLU A 22 0.82 21.39 -15.46
CA GLU A 22 -0.04 20.53 -14.64
C GLU A 22 0.62 19.17 -14.35
N LEU A 23 1.26 18.55 -15.34
CA LEU A 23 2.02 17.32 -15.18
C LEU A 23 3.23 17.51 -14.24
N ASP A 24 3.96 18.61 -14.40
CA ASP A 24 5.05 19.01 -13.52
C ASP A 24 4.57 19.16 -12.08
N ARG A 25 3.44 19.85 -11.87
CA ARG A 25 2.85 19.99 -10.55
C ARG A 25 2.47 18.64 -9.95
N ALA A 26 1.79 17.78 -10.71
CA ALA A 26 1.38 16.46 -10.23
C ALA A 26 2.59 15.59 -9.80
N VAL A 27 3.67 15.61 -10.58
CA VAL A 27 4.91 14.90 -10.22
C VAL A 27 5.54 15.49 -8.96
N ASN A 28 5.65 16.83 -8.86
CA ASN A 28 6.25 17.47 -7.69
C ASN A 28 5.43 17.26 -6.42
N ASP A 29 4.10 17.30 -6.51
CA ASP A 29 3.20 17.02 -5.40
C ASP A 29 3.38 15.59 -4.89
N PHE A 30 3.52 14.61 -5.80
CA PHE A 30 3.84 13.22 -5.46
C PHE A 30 5.20 13.08 -4.78
N LEU A 31 6.25 13.68 -5.34
CA LEU A 31 7.60 13.61 -4.76
C LEU A 31 7.61 14.21 -3.36
N ALA A 32 6.89 15.31 -3.14
CA ALA A 32 6.76 15.96 -1.84
C ALA A 32 5.93 15.10 -0.86
N SER A 33 4.79 14.54 -1.28
CA SER A 33 3.90 13.76 -0.41
C SER A 33 4.57 12.49 0.09
N GLU A 34 5.35 11.82 -0.78
CA GLU A 34 6.09 10.62 -0.44
C GLU A 34 7.47 10.93 0.20
N LYS A 35 7.80 12.21 0.43
CA LYS A 35 9.07 12.69 0.99
C LYS A 35 10.30 12.21 0.19
N ILE A 36 10.15 12.01 -1.13
CA ILE A 36 11.21 11.57 -2.03
C ILE A 36 12.20 12.72 -2.23
N THR A 37 13.47 12.45 -1.98
CA THR A 37 14.56 13.46 -2.06
C THR A 37 15.56 13.17 -3.17
N SER A 38 15.50 11.99 -3.78
CA SER A 38 16.45 11.52 -4.79
C SER A 38 15.70 10.97 -5.99
N VAL A 39 15.77 11.69 -7.11
CA VAL A 39 15.25 11.26 -8.42
C VAL A 39 16.44 10.83 -9.26
N VAL A 40 16.43 9.57 -9.70
CA VAL A 40 17.50 8.93 -10.46
C VAL A 40 17.41 9.29 -11.94
N SER A 41 16.20 9.27 -12.51
CA SER A 41 15.98 9.64 -13.90
C SER A 41 14.56 10.13 -14.15
N VAL A 42 14.41 11.01 -15.13
CA VAL A 42 13.12 11.41 -15.70
C VAL A 42 13.17 11.18 -17.20
N SER A 43 12.15 10.51 -17.75
CA SER A 43 12.03 10.27 -19.19
C SER A 43 10.62 10.55 -19.65
N ASP A 44 10.50 11.32 -20.74
CA ASP A 44 9.24 11.70 -21.35
C ASP A 44 9.07 11.01 -22.70
N ALA A 45 7.86 10.50 -22.96
CA ALA A 45 7.46 9.94 -24.24
C ALA A 45 6.19 10.63 -24.74
N VAL A 46 6.25 11.24 -25.92
CA VAL A 46 5.07 11.87 -26.55
C VAL A 46 4.20 10.76 -27.15
N THR A 47 2.90 10.82 -26.88
CA THR A 47 1.93 9.92 -27.50
C THR A 47 1.33 10.59 -28.74
N THR A 48 1.15 9.80 -29.80
CA THR A 48 0.65 10.29 -31.09
C THR A 48 -0.73 9.75 -31.38
N GLY A 49 -1.62 10.62 -31.86
CA GLY A 49 -2.93 10.28 -32.34
C GLY A 49 -2.93 9.64 -33.74
N PRO A 50 -4.10 9.27 -34.27
CA PRO A 50 -4.24 8.60 -35.56
C PRO A 50 -3.74 9.41 -36.77
N LYS A 51 -3.54 10.73 -36.63
CA LYS A 51 -3.04 11.61 -37.69
C LYS A 51 -1.59 12.05 -37.44
N GLY A 52 -0.91 11.45 -36.46
CA GLY A 52 0.46 11.80 -36.07
C GLY A 52 0.57 13.07 -35.22
N GLU A 53 -0.57 13.63 -34.78
CA GLU A 53 -0.62 14.76 -33.85
C GLU A 53 -0.20 14.32 -32.44
N ALA A 54 0.52 15.19 -31.71
CA ALA A 54 0.79 14.94 -30.31
C ALA A 54 -0.51 15.05 -29.50
N ILE A 55 -0.84 14.01 -28.73
CA ILE A 55 -2.06 13.96 -27.91
C ILE A 55 -1.78 13.87 -26.41
N GLY A 56 -0.51 13.78 -26.02
CA GLY A 56 -0.10 13.77 -24.62
C GLY A 56 1.36 13.43 -24.42
N VAL A 57 1.78 13.45 -23.16
CA VAL A 57 3.12 13.06 -22.73
C VAL A 57 2.99 12.07 -21.57
N ILE A 58 3.69 10.95 -21.67
CA ILE A 58 3.88 10.02 -20.55
C ILE A 58 5.24 10.35 -19.94
N ARG A 59 5.23 10.77 -18.67
CA ARG A 59 6.45 10.98 -17.89
C ARG A 59 6.70 9.81 -16.95
N VAL A 60 7.89 9.23 -17.05
CA VAL A 60 8.37 8.18 -16.15
C VAL A 60 9.44 8.77 -15.24
N VAL A 61 9.27 8.60 -13.93
CA VAL A 61 10.21 9.07 -12.90
C VAL A 61 10.75 7.86 -12.15
N ALA A 62 12.06 7.62 -12.24
CA ALA A 62 12.76 6.66 -11.40
C ALA A 62 13.33 7.41 -10.19
N TYR A 63 13.05 6.94 -8.99
CA TYR A 63 13.43 7.61 -7.75
C TYR A 63 13.85 6.60 -6.67
N GLU A 64 14.62 7.08 -5.70
CA GLU A 64 14.96 6.29 -4.51
C GLU A 64 13.92 6.56 -3.42
N ALA A 65 13.22 5.50 -3.00
CA ALA A 65 12.26 5.60 -1.91
C ALA A 65 12.98 5.96 -0.59
N PRO A 66 12.43 6.88 0.22
CA PRO A 66 13.03 7.24 1.50
C PRO A 66 13.17 6.03 2.42
N ALA A 67 14.28 5.94 3.15
CA ALA A 67 14.46 4.89 4.16
C ALA A 67 13.32 4.87 5.21
N ALA A 68 12.80 6.05 5.54
CA ALA A 68 11.68 6.21 6.48
C ALA A 68 10.38 5.57 5.98
N TRP A 69 10.11 5.52 4.67
CA TRP A 69 8.91 4.86 4.14
C TRP A 69 8.92 3.36 4.44
N ARG A 70 10.10 2.73 4.38
CA ARG A 70 10.27 1.31 4.74
C ARG A 70 10.02 1.09 6.22
N GLU A 71 10.55 1.96 7.09
CA GLU A 71 10.33 1.89 8.53
C GLU A 71 8.86 2.10 8.89
N GLU A 72 8.20 3.14 8.36
CA GLU A 72 6.77 3.39 8.58
C GLU A 72 5.89 2.22 8.08
N TYR A 73 6.22 1.65 6.92
CA TYR A 73 5.55 0.45 6.41
C TYR A 73 5.73 -0.73 7.38
N HIS A 74 6.96 -1.00 7.82
CA HIS A 74 7.24 -2.09 8.76
C HIS A 74 6.51 -1.90 10.09
N GLU A 75 6.54 -0.70 10.67
CA GLU A 75 5.83 -0.39 11.92
C GLU A 75 4.32 -0.56 11.80
N ARG A 76 3.73 -0.09 10.70
CA ARG A 76 2.29 -0.22 10.45
C ARG A 76 1.88 -1.69 10.37
N ILE A 77 2.66 -2.51 9.68
CA ILE A 77 2.37 -3.93 9.55
C ILE A 77 2.62 -4.68 10.87
N ASP A 78 3.72 -4.39 11.57
CA ASP A 78 4.01 -4.99 12.88
C ASP A 78 2.87 -4.70 13.85
N ARG A 79 2.35 -3.47 13.86
CA ARG A 79 1.19 -3.09 14.68
C ARG A 79 -0.05 -3.93 14.36
N ARG A 80 -0.39 -4.08 13.08
CA ARG A 80 -1.55 -4.91 12.66
C ARG A 80 -1.40 -6.38 13.07
N ILE A 81 -0.18 -6.93 12.97
CA ILE A 81 0.09 -8.30 13.41
C ILE A 81 -0.04 -8.44 14.92
N GLN A 82 0.38 -7.44 15.70
CA GLN A 82 0.19 -7.43 17.14
C GLN A 82 -1.30 -7.36 17.48
N GLU A 83 -2.05 -6.46 16.85
CA GLU A 83 -3.50 -6.32 17.03
C GLU A 83 -4.23 -7.64 16.77
N TRP A 84 -3.96 -8.31 15.63
CA TRP A 84 -4.53 -9.63 15.36
C TRP A 84 -4.08 -10.69 16.38
N GLY A 85 -2.86 -10.59 16.93
CA GLY A 85 -2.41 -11.46 18.02
C GLY A 85 -3.25 -11.33 19.28
N ASP A 86 -3.52 -10.09 19.69
CA ASP A 86 -4.36 -9.80 20.84
C ASP A 86 -5.81 -10.26 20.61
N GLU A 87 -6.32 -10.12 19.39
CA GLU A 87 -7.64 -10.62 19.01
C GLU A 87 -7.71 -12.15 19.00
N ILE A 88 -6.66 -12.84 18.55
CA ILE A 88 -6.54 -14.31 18.62
C ILE A 88 -6.57 -14.78 20.08
N GLU A 89 -5.87 -14.11 20.99
CA GLU A 89 -5.93 -14.46 22.43
C GLU A 89 -7.31 -14.19 23.04
N LYS A 90 -8.03 -13.14 22.61
CA LYS A 90 -9.43 -12.92 23.00
C LYS A 90 -10.34 -14.05 22.50
N LEU A 91 -10.15 -14.51 21.26
CA LEU A 91 -10.89 -15.64 20.69
C LEU A 91 -10.64 -16.92 21.50
N ARG A 92 -9.38 -17.15 21.91
CA ARG A 92 -9.00 -18.27 22.76
C ARG A 92 -9.67 -18.22 24.13
N GLY A 93 -9.66 -17.07 24.80
CA GLY A 93 -10.35 -16.90 26.08
C GLY A 93 -11.84 -17.22 25.99
N LYS A 94 -12.50 -16.82 24.89
CA LYS A 94 -13.91 -17.16 24.66
C LYS A 94 -14.12 -18.65 24.37
N ALA A 95 -13.21 -19.30 23.66
CA ALA A 95 -13.28 -20.73 23.37
C ALA A 95 -13.33 -21.59 24.64
N GLU A 96 -12.62 -21.16 25.70
CA GLU A 96 -12.60 -21.83 27.00
C GLU A 96 -13.96 -21.80 27.73
N THR A 97 -14.81 -20.82 27.41
CA THR A 97 -16.15 -20.67 28.01
C THR A 97 -17.24 -21.46 27.27
N LEU A 98 -16.91 -22.05 26.13
CA LEU A 98 -17.85 -22.81 25.28
C LEU A 98 -17.89 -24.30 25.67
N GLY A 99 -18.99 -24.96 25.30
CA GLY A 99 -19.12 -26.42 25.47
C GLY A 99 -18.08 -27.22 24.66
N ALA A 100 -17.76 -28.43 25.13
CA ALA A 100 -16.63 -29.25 24.63
C ALA A 100 -16.54 -29.38 23.10
N GLY A 101 -17.68 -29.60 22.42
CA GLY A 101 -17.70 -29.75 20.96
C GLY A 101 -17.42 -28.45 20.18
N ALA A 102 -17.83 -27.30 20.71
CA ALA A 102 -17.56 -25.99 20.11
C ALA A 102 -16.12 -25.54 20.40
N ARG A 103 -15.62 -25.85 21.60
CA ARG A 103 -14.24 -25.57 22.01
C ARG A 103 -13.21 -26.24 21.11
N VAL A 104 -13.37 -27.54 20.82
CA VAL A 104 -12.42 -28.28 19.94
C VAL A 104 -12.35 -27.64 18.55
N LYS A 105 -13.49 -27.29 17.95
CA LYS A 105 -13.52 -26.66 16.62
C LYS A 105 -12.85 -25.29 16.61
N LEU A 106 -13.10 -24.46 17.62
CA LEU A 106 -12.52 -23.13 17.71
C LEU A 106 -11.02 -23.19 18.04
N GLN A 107 -10.58 -24.15 18.84
CA GLN A 107 -9.17 -24.35 19.16
C GLN A 107 -8.33 -24.65 17.91
N VAL A 108 -8.82 -25.53 17.03
CA VAL A 108 -8.16 -25.82 15.74
C VAL A 108 -7.97 -24.56 14.91
N GLN A 109 -8.99 -23.67 14.86
CA GLN A 109 -8.89 -22.42 14.12
C GLN A 109 -7.92 -21.43 14.78
N ILE A 110 -7.87 -21.39 16.11
CA ILE A 110 -6.92 -20.55 16.86
C ILE A 110 -5.48 -21.01 16.57
N ASP A 111 -5.23 -22.31 16.54
CA ASP A 111 -3.90 -22.86 16.28
C ASP A 111 -3.45 -22.55 14.83
N GLU A 112 -4.37 -22.63 13.87
CA GLU A 112 -4.15 -22.21 12.48
C GLU A 112 -3.80 -20.71 12.39
N LEU A 113 -4.56 -19.85 13.08
CA LEU A 113 -4.31 -18.41 13.14
C LEU A 113 -2.94 -18.08 13.73
N LYS A 114 -2.52 -18.78 14.79
CA LYS A 114 -1.19 -18.62 15.39
C LYS A 114 -0.08 -19.03 14.42
N ALA A 115 -0.27 -20.12 13.67
CA ALA A 115 0.69 -20.56 12.67
C ALA A 115 0.84 -19.54 11.51
N LEU A 116 -0.28 -18.99 11.04
CA LEU A 116 -0.29 -17.93 10.03
C LEU A 116 0.38 -16.64 10.54
N GLN A 117 0.09 -16.24 11.79
CA GLN A 117 0.72 -15.08 12.43
C GLN A 117 2.23 -15.25 12.53
N ALA A 118 2.72 -16.41 12.97
CA ALA A 118 4.15 -16.70 13.05
C ALA A 118 4.81 -16.67 11.67
N THR A 119 4.14 -17.18 10.64
CA THR A 119 4.61 -17.15 9.26
C THR A 119 4.73 -15.72 8.73
N ALA A 120 3.72 -14.88 8.95
CA ALA A 120 3.73 -13.47 8.57
C ALA A 120 4.88 -12.71 9.24
N ARG A 121 5.06 -12.87 10.57
CA ARG A 121 6.19 -12.27 11.33
C ARG A 121 7.54 -12.68 10.77
N LYS A 122 7.71 -13.97 10.45
CA LYS A 122 8.98 -14.49 9.91
C LYS A 122 9.28 -13.91 8.54
N LYS A 123 8.28 -13.82 7.65
CA LYS A 123 8.45 -13.21 6.32
C LYS A 123 8.79 -11.72 6.40
N LEU A 124 8.11 -10.97 7.27
CA LEU A 124 8.40 -9.55 7.49
C LEU A 124 9.78 -9.30 8.08
N THR A 125 10.21 -10.12 9.04
CA THR A 125 11.57 -10.03 9.60
C THR A 125 12.63 -10.30 8.53
N ARG A 126 12.39 -11.29 7.65
CA ARG A 126 13.28 -11.60 6.53
C ARG A 126 13.35 -10.46 5.52
N MET A 127 12.20 -9.86 5.18
CA MET A 127 12.13 -8.68 4.34
C MET A 127 12.87 -7.50 4.95
N ARG A 128 12.68 -7.23 6.25
CA ARG A 128 13.37 -6.12 6.95
C ARG A 128 14.89 -6.24 6.91
N LYS A 129 15.41 -7.47 6.97
CA LYS A 129 16.85 -7.74 6.91
C LYS A 129 17.44 -7.69 5.50
N THR A 130 16.62 -7.77 4.46
CA THR A 130 17.08 -7.90 3.07
C THR A 130 16.78 -6.60 2.33
N GLY A 131 17.83 -5.89 1.91
CA GLY A 131 17.71 -4.75 0.97
C GLY A 131 18.10 -5.17 -0.44
N GLY A 132 17.64 -4.41 -1.46
CA GLY A 132 18.08 -4.57 -2.86
C GLY A 132 17.12 -5.37 -3.75
N GLU A 133 17.64 -5.99 -4.81
CA GLU A 133 16.85 -6.69 -5.86
C GLU A 133 15.88 -7.75 -5.31
N ALA A 134 16.26 -8.47 -4.25
CA ALA A 134 15.41 -9.49 -3.64
C ALA A 134 14.25 -8.94 -2.80
N TRP A 135 14.17 -7.61 -2.60
CA TRP A 135 13.16 -6.99 -1.74
C TRP A 135 11.74 -7.13 -2.33
N GLY A 136 11.59 -7.02 -3.66
CA GLY A 136 10.29 -7.12 -4.32
C GLY A 136 9.60 -8.47 -4.10
N ASP A 137 10.33 -9.57 -4.30
CA ASP A 137 9.82 -10.93 -4.09
C ASP A 137 9.50 -11.20 -2.60
N LEU A 138 10.33 -10.68 -1.70
CA LEU A 138 10.10 -10.81 -0.26
C LEU A 138 8.89 -10.00 0.19
N HIS A 139 8.67 -8.81 -0.38
CA HIS A 139 7.50 -7.99 -0.14
C HIS A 139 6.22 -8.68 -0.62
N ALA A 140 6.21 -9.19 -1.85
CA ALA A 140 5.08 -9.95 -2.37
C ALA A 140 4.75 -11.17 -1.47
N GLY A 141 5.77 -11.90 -1.02
CA GLY A 141 5.59 -13.02 -0.12
C GLY A 141 5.07 -12.63 1.28
N ALA A 142 5.47 -11.46 1.79
CA ALA A 142 4.99 -10.92 3.06
C ALA A 142 3.52 -10.46 2.97
N GLU A 143 3.16 -9.73 1.91
CA GLU A 143 1.77 -9.34 1.60
C GLU A 143 0.84 -10.55 1.49
N GLN A 144 1.28 -11.61 0.79
CA GLN A 144 0.49 -12.83 0.69
C GLN A 144 0.22 -13.46 2.07
N ALA A 145 1.23 -13.55 2.94
CA ALA A 145 1.06 -14.13 4.28
C ALA A 145 0.15 -13.27 5.17
N LEU A 146 0.20 -11.94 5.03
CA LEU A 146 -0.70 -11.02 5.73
C LEU A 146 -2.14 -11.19 5.27
N GLU A 147 -2.36 -11.35 3.97
CA GLU A 147 -3.70 -11.55 3.41
C GLU A 147 -4.29 -12.90 3.80
N GLU A 148 -3.48 -13.96 3.84
CA GLU A 148 -3.89 -15.28 4.36
C GLU A 148 -4.31 -15.19 5.83
N LEU A 149 -3.52 -14.51 6.67
CA LEU A 149 -3.85 -14.27 8.08
C LEU A 149 -5.16 -13.48 8.23
N ARG A 150 -5.34 -12.41 7.44
CA ARG A 150 -6.57 -11.58 7.46
C ARG A 150 -7.80 -12.43 7.14
N LYS A 151 -7.77 -13.21 6.06
CA LYS A 151 -8.88 -14.07 5.64
C LYS A 151 -9.22 -15.12 6.69
N ALA A 152 -8.21 -15.76 7.27
CA ALA A 152 -8.41 -16.74 8.33
C ALA A 152 -9.06 -16.09 9.57
N TYR A 153 -8.60 -14.89 9.94
CA TYR A 153 -9.15 -14.16 11.09
C TYR A 153 -10.60 -13.78 10.87
N GLU A 154 -10.95 -13.21 9.71
CA GLU A 154 -12.33 -12.86 9.35
C GLU A 154 -13.26 -14.07 9.37
N SER A 155 -12.79 -15.21 8.85
CA SER A 155 -13.50 -16.48 8.90
C SER A 155 -13.77 -16.93 10.34
N ALA A 156 -12.76 -16.89 11.22
CA ALA A 156 -12.92 -17.23 12.64
C ALA A 156 -13.85 -16.26 13.39
N ALA A 157 -13.69 -14.96 13.16
CA ALA A 157 -14.51 -13.92 13.78
C ALA A 157 -16.00 -14.02 13.36
N SER A 158 -16.28 -14.37 12.10
CA SER A 158 -17.65 -14.54 11.60
C SER A 158 -18.41 -15.66 12.32
N LYS A 159 -17.71 -16.75 12.67
CA LYS A 159 -18.28 -17.90 13.40
C LYS A 159 -18.61 -17.59 14.85
N LEU A 160 -18.02 -16.52 15.40
CA LEU A 160 -18.25 -16.08 16.78
C LEU A 160 -19.43 -15.09 16.91
N LYS A 161 -19.91 -14.54 15.79
CA LYS A 161 -21.07 -13.64 15.72
C LYS A 161 -22.39 -14.39 15.49
N LYS A 162 -22.34 -15.68 15.16
CA LYS A 162 -23.49 -16.58 15.08
C LYS A 162 -23.63 -17.35 16.39
#